data_AF-E0ST05-F1
#
_entry.id   AF-E0ST05-F1
#
_cell.length_a   1.000
_cell.length_b   1.000
_cell.length_c   1.000
_cell.angle_alpha   90.00
_cell.angle_beta   90.00
_cell.angle_gamma   90.00
#
_symmetry.space_group_name_H-M   'P 1'
#
loop_
_entity.id
_entity.type
_entity.pdbx_description
1 polymer ?
#
loop_
_entity_poly.entity_id
_entity_poly.type
_entity_poly.pdbx_seq_one_letter_code
_entity_poly.pdbx_strand_id
1 'polypeptide(L)'
;MLIDITTVISSLVAQLPLIAIAILILILYIERRLKPIESRIEEYSRSLNTLIDFNEVMLSIQISRGLITDAEYRALTVLLSSARPIYKSKYYTKEVYEKLGLLLKKSPDEITWDDVFELEKIYDLLLKEAIESKRDDLARYAGKLKALIAIAKGLLLRRGVLPPPKRDEQI
;
A
#
# COMPACT_ATOMS: atom_id res chain seq x y z
N MET A 1 9.24 25.15 32.40
CA MET A 1 8.09 24.38 31.90
C MET A 1 8.63 23.03 31.45
N LEU A 2 8.59 22.03 32.34
CA LEU A 2 8.98 20.66 31.99
C LEU A 2 7.85 20.09 31.13
N ILE A 3 8.11 19.89 29.84
CA ILE A 3 7.17 19.20 28.97
C ILE A 3 7.07 17.78 29.52
N ASP A 4 5.91 17.44 30.07
CA ASP A 4 5.69 16.15 30.71
C ASP A 4 5.66 15.08 29.62
N ILE A 5 6.73 14.26 29.58
CA ILE A 5 6.98 13.27 28.53
C ILE A 5 5.81 12.29 28.42
N THR A 6 5.14 12.00 29.53
CA THR A 6 3.89 11.21 29.61
C THR A 6 2.72 11.88 28.89
N THR A 7 2.60 13.20 28.93
CA THR A 7 1.54 13.94 28.22
C THR A 7 1.79 13.97 26.72
N VAL A 8 3.05 14.10 26.30
CA VAL A 8 3.45 14.00 24.89
C VAL A 8 3.19 12.59 24.36
N ILE A 9 3.61 11.54 25.10
CA ILE A 9 3.35 10.14 24.75
C ILE A 9 1.85 9.85 24.70
N SER A 10 1.07 10.33 25.67
CA SER A 10 -0.38 10.15 25.70
C SER A 10 -1.08 10.84 24.51
N SER A 11 -0.60 12.03 24.11
CA SER A 11 -1.11 12.73 22.92
C SER A 11 -0.72 12.05 21.61
N LEU A 12 0.44 11.39 21.55
CA LEU A 12 0.91 10.58 20.42
C LEU A 12 0.11 9.28 20.30
N VAL A 13 -0.11 8.60 21.42
CA VAL A 13 -0.94 7.38 21.49
C VAL A 13 -2.41 7.68 21.17
N ALA A 14 -2.92 8.84 21.59
CA ALA A 14 -4.28 9.29 21.27
C ALA A 14 -4.50 9.63 19.77
N GLN A 15 -3.43 9.81 18.99
CA GLN A 15 -3.51 10.09 17.54
C GLN A 15 -3.45 8.83 16.67
N LEU A 16 -2.96 7.70 17.19
CA LEU A 16 -2.94 6.40 16.49
C LEU A 16 -4.32 5.95 15.97
N PRO A 17 -5.44 6.12 16.73
CA PRO A 17 -6.76 5.79 16.22
C PRO A 17 -7.13 6.67 15.02
N LEU A 18 -6.75 7.94 15.04
CA LEU A 18 -7.17 8.92 14.03
C LEU A 18 -6.49 8.66 12.68
N ILE A 19 -5.25 8.18 12.69
CA ILE A 19 -4.51 7.86 11.45
C ILE A 19 -4.99 6.52 10.89
N ALA A 20 -5.19 5.50 11.72
CA ALA A 20 -5.83 4.26 11.29
C ALA A 20 -7.23 4.54 10.69
N ILE A 21 -7.98 5.45 11.31
CA ILE A 21 -9.25 5.95 10.77
C ILE A 21 -9.04 6.73 9.48
N ALA A 22 -8.00 7.56 9.35
CA ALA A 22 -7.72 8.30 8.12
C ALA A 22 -7.34 7.37 6.96
N ILE A 23 -6.49 6.36 7.20
CA ILE A 23 -6.15 5.32 6.22
C ILE A 23 -7.40 4.50 5.87
N LEU A 24 -8.21 4.13 6.86
CA LEU A 24 -9.48 3.45 6.64
C LEU A 24 -10.43 4.30 5.80
N ILE A 25 -10.58 5.59 6.12
CA ILE A 25 -11.37 6.55 5.34
C ILE A 25 -10.82 6.67 3.93
N LEU A 26 -9.49 6.68 3.75
CA LEU A 26 -8.84 6.72 2.45
C LEU A 26 -9.19 5.48 1.63
N ILE A 27 -9.08 4.29 2.23
CA ILE A 27 -9.43 3.01 1.61
C ILE A 27 -10.92 2.98 1.26
N LEU A 28 -11.79 3.40 2.18
CA LEU A 28 -13.23 3.46 1.97
C LEU A 28 -13.61 4.52 0.92
N TYR A 29 -12.86 5.62 0.84
CA TYR A 29 -13.04 6.66 -0.16
C TYR A 29 -12.63 6.14 -1.54
N ILE A 30 -11.50 5.43 -1.65
CA ILE A 30 -11.09 4.71 -2.85
C ILE A 30 -12.20 3.72 -3.26
N GLU A 31 -12.70 2.90 -2.33
CA GLU A 31 -13.79 1.96 -2.62
C GLU A 31 -15.08 2.64 -3.09
N ARG A 32 -15.48 3.75 -2.45
CA ARG A 32 -16.69 4.50 -2.83
C ARG A 32 -16.53 5.21 -4.17
N ARG A 33 -15.36 5.79 -4.46
CA ARG A 33 -15.08 6.45 -5.74
C ARG A 33 -14.94 5.44 -6.88
N LEU A 34 -14.64 4.18 -6.59
CA LEU A 34 -14.52 3.09 -7.55
C LEU A 34 -15.79 2.22 -7.68
N LYS A 35 -16.89 2.60 -7.01
CA LYS A 35 -18.20 1.91 -7.09
C LYS A 35 -19.07 2.35 -8.28
N PRO A 36 -19.05 3.60 -8.78
CA PRO A 36 -19.85 3.96 -9.94
C PRO A 36 -19.07 3.83 -11.27
N ILE A 37 -19.61 3.00 -12.17
CA ILE A 37 -19.63 3.12 -13.64
C ILE A 37 -18.64 2.24 -14.44
N GLU A 38 -19.22 1.16 -14.99
CA GLU A 38 -18.69 0.08 -15.84
C GLU A 38 -18.13 0.49 -17.23
N SER A 39 -17.78 1.76 -17.49
CA SER A 39 -17.54 2.22 -18.88
C SER A 39 -16.41 3.21 -19.14
N ARG A 40 -15.47 3.46 -18.22
CA ARG A 40 -14.37 4.45 -18.43
C ARG A 40 -12.99 4.01 -17.90
N ILE A 41 -12.55 2.78 -18.20
CA ILE A 41 -11.30 2.19 -17.67
C ILE A 41 -10.04 3.04 -17.94
N GLU A 42 -9.96 3.76 -19.06
CA GLU A 42 -8.80 4.64 -19.36
C GLU A 42 -8.78 5.94 -18.55
N GLU A 43 -9.94 6.58 -18.38
CA GLU A 43 -10.07 7.79 -17.57
C GLU A 43 -9.93 7.46 -16.07
N TYR A 44 -10.36 6.25 -15.68
CA TYR A 44 -10.10 5.67 -14.37
C TYR A 44 -8.64 5.33 -14.15
N SER A 45 -7.90 4.80 -15.13
CA SER A 45 -6.46 4.54 -14.93
C SER A 45 -5.70 5.84 -14.64
N ARG A 46 -6.03 6.94 -15.32
CA ARG A 46 -5.45 8.25 -15.02
C ARG A 46 -5.87 8.77 -13.65
N SER A 47 -7.17 8.70 -13.33
CA SER A 47 -7.72 9.14 -12.04
C SER A 47 -7.23 8.28 -10.86
N LEU A 48 -7.04 6.97 -11.08
CA LEU A 48 -6.43 6.02 -10.16
C LEU A 48 -4.97 6.37 -9.95
N ASN A 49 -4.20 6.59 -11.00
CA ASN A 49 -2.81 7.04 -10.89
C ASN A 49 -2.74 8.35 -10.11
N THR A 50 -3.56 9.37 -10.43
CA THR A 50 -3.56 10.64 -9.68
C THR A 50 -3.95 10.48 -8.21
N LEU A 51 -4.90 9.60 -7.88
CA LEU A 51 -5.27 9.30 -6.49
C LEU A 51 -4.19 8.50 -5.75
N ILE A 52 -3.57 7.56 -6.44
CA ILE A 52 -2.47 6.75 -5.94
C ILE A 52 -1.26 7.65 -5.67
N ASP A 53 -0.93 8.56 -6.59
CA ASP A 53 0.16 9.52 -6.48
C ASP A 53 -0.12 10.51 -5.34
N PHE A 54 -1.36 11.02 -5.22
CA PHE A 54 -1.76 11.86 -4.10
C PHE A 54 -1.65 11.12 -2.76
N ASN A 55 -2.07 9.85 -2.71
CA ASN A 55 -1.94 9.02 -1.52
C ASN A 55 -0.47 8.72 -1.20
N GLU A 56 0.38 8.53 -2.21
CA GLU A 56 1.82 8.33 -2.03
C GLU A 56 2.47 9.58 -1.41
N VAL A 57 2.12 10.78 -1.90
CA VAL A 57 2.56 12.04 -1.30
C VAL A 57 2.04 12.19 0.14
N MET A 58 0.76 11.92 0.40
CA MET A 58 0.16 12.06 1.73
C MET A 58 0.75 11.05 2.73
N LEU A 59 0.89 9.79 2.33
CA LEU A 59 1.54 8.74 3.13
C LEU A 59 3.01 9.10 3.36
N SER A 60 3.74 9.59 2.36
CA SER A 60 5.14 10.02 2.54
C SER A 60 5.30 11.18 3.53
N ILE A 61 4.34 12.12 3.57
CA ILE A 61 4.29 13.21 4.55
C ILE A 61 4.01 12.65 5.96
N GLN A 62 3.11 11.68 6.10
CA GLN A 62 2.82 11.06 7.40
C GLN A 62 3.97 10.15 7.90
N ILE A 63 4.60 9.42 6.98
CA ILE A 63 5.80 8.60 7.23
C ILE A 63 6.96 9.47 7.69
N SER A 64 7.24 10.58 7.00
CA SER A 64 8.32 11.52 7.37
C SER A 64 8.08 12.20 8.72
N ARG A 65 6.82 12.34 9.13
CA ARG A 65 6.43 12.80 10.48
C ARG A 65 6.44 11.70 11.54
N GLY A 66 6.81 10.47 11.18
CA GLY A 66 6.86 9.32 12.09
C GLY A 66 5.48 8.79 12.54
N LEU A 67 4.42 9.25 11.88
CA LEU A 67 3.03 8.98 12.24
C LEU A 67 2.54 7.62 11.72
N ILE A 68 3.16 7.07 10.67
CA ILE A 68 2.91 5.70 10.25
C ILE A 68 3.81 4.74 11.04
N THR A 69 3.14 3.87 11.78
CA THR A 69 3.65 2.92 12.75
C THR A 69 3.46 1.49 12.24
N ASP A 70 4.16 0.58 12.89
CA ASP A 70 4.02 -0.87 12.67
C ASP A 70 2.57 -1.35 12.82
N ALA A 71 1.74 -0.66 13.62
CA ALA A 71 0.33 -1.00 13.83
C ALA A 71 -0.52 -0.75 12.57
N GLU A 72 -0.34 0.38 11.89
CA GLU A 72 -1.10 0.67 10.66
C GLU A 72 -0.66 -0.23 9.50
N TYR A 73 0.63 -0.54 9.42
CA TYR A 73 1.12 -1.53 8.46
C TYR A 73 0.45 -2.90 8.69
N ARG A 74 0.41 -3.38 9.94
CA ARG A 74 -0.24 -4.65 10.30
C ARG A 74 -1.74 -4.64 10.01
N ALA A 75 -2.44 -3.53 10.31
CA ALA A 75 -3.86 -3.42 9.99
C ALA A 75 -4.10 -3.52 8.47
N LEU A 76 -3.27 -2.86 7.68
CA LEU A 76 -3.38 -2.87 6.22
C LEU A 76 -3.06 -4.24 5.62
N THR A 77 -2.03 -4.94 6.11
CA THR A 77 -1.72 -6.30 5.64
C THR A 77 -2.83 -7.30 5.96
N VAL A 78 -3.49 -7.18 7.12
CA VAL A 78 -4.65 -8.01 7.48
C VAL A 78 -5.83 -7.75 6.53
N LEU A 79 -6.15 -6.48 6.27
CA LEU A 79 -7.20 -6.09 5.32
C LEU A 79 -6.90 -6.58 3.89
N LEU A 80 -5.66 -6.42 3.43
CA LEU A 80 -5.23 -6.89 2.12
C LEU A 80 -5.25 -8.41 2.01
N SER A 81 -4.90 -9.12 3.09
CA SER A 81 -4.89 -10.59 3.10
C SER A 81 -6.28 -11.18 2.98
N SER A 82 -7.28 -10.57 3.63
CA SER A 82 -8.68 -11.00 3.60
C SER A 82 -9.39 -10.60 2.31
N ALA A 83 -9.00 -9.48 1.69
CA ALA A 83 -9.61 -8.96 0.48
C ALA A 83 -8.92 -9.42 -0.83
N ARG A 84 -8.06 -10.45 -0.79
CA ARG A 84 -7.33 -10.91 -1.98
C ARG A 84 -8.29 -11.38 -3.09
N PRO A 85 -8.18 -10.83 -4.31
CA PRO A 85 -8.98 -11.27 -5.45
C PRO A 85 -8.65 -12.70 -5.88
N ILE A 86 -9.57 -13.33 -6.63
CA ILE A 86 -9.39 -14.70 -7.14
C ILE A 86 -8.37 -14.71 -8.30
N TYR A 87 -7.46 -15.68 -8.28
CA TYR A 87 -6.32 -15.88 -9.21
C TYR A 87 -6.67 -16.52 -10.56
N LYS A 88 -7.87 -16.32 -11.11
CA LYS A 88 -8.28 -16.92 -12.40
C LYS A 88 -7.92 -16.01 -13.57
N SER A 89 -6.63 -15.85 -13.88
CA SER A 89 -6.22 -14.84 -14.85
C SER A 89 -4.84 -15.08 -15.50
N LYS A 90 -4.51 -14.31 -16.53
CA LYS A 90 -3.32 -14.48 -17.37
C LYS A 90 -2.04 -13.99 -16.69
N TYR A 91 -2.10 -12.85 -16.00
CA TYR A 91 -0.97 -12.24 -15.29
C TYR A 91 -1.05 -12.41 -13.78
N TYR A 92 -2.26 -12.37 -13.18
CA TYR A 92 -2.45 -12.67 -11.76
C TYR A 92 -2.72 -14.18 -11.58
N THR A 93 -1.63 -14.95 -11.69
CA THR A 93 -1.62 -16.40 -11.61
C THR A 93 -1.68 -16.90 -10.16
N LYS A 94 -1.83 -18.22 -9.98
CA LYS A 94 -1.79 -18.85 -8.65
C LYS A 94 -0.47 -18.58 -7.92
N GLU A 95 0.65 -18.63 -8.64
CA GLU A 95 1.98 -18.35 -8.09
C GLU A 95 2.06 -16.91 -7.58
N VAL A 96 1.58 -15.94 -8.36
CA VAL A 96 1.54 -14.52 -7.98
C VAL A 96 0.65 -14.32 -6.75
N TYR A 97 -0.51 -14.99 -6.71
CA TYR A 97 -1.43 -14.95 -5.56
C TYR A 97 -0.81 -15.51 -4.27
N GLU A 98 -0.09 -16.63 -4.38
CA GLU A 98 0.60 -17.27 -3.25
C GLU A 98 1.78 -16.42 -2.76
N LYS A 99 2.60 -15.90 -3.69
CA LYS A 99 3.72 -15.01 -3.38
C LYS A 99 3.25 -13.74 -2.68
N LEU A 100 2.19 -13.11 -3.19
CA LEU A 100 1.53 -11.98 -2.52
C LEU A 100 1.09 -12.37 -1.10
N GLY A 101 0.48 -13.55 -0.94
CA GLY A 101 0.06 -14.06 0.37
C GLY A 101 1.21 -14.25 1.37
N LEU A 102 2.39 -14.65 0.89
CA LEU A 102 3.58 -14.77 1.73
C LEU A 102 4.12 -13.39 2.14
N LEU A 103 4.18 -12.45 1.20
CA LEU A 103 4.65 -11.08 1.46
C LEU A 103 3.74 -10.35 2.46
N LEU A 104 2.41 -10.53 2.36
CA LEU A 104 1.45 -9.92 3.29
C LEU A 104 1.51 -10.50 4.72
N LYS A 105 2.12 -11.67 4.90
CA LYS A 105 2.30 -12.27 6.24
C LYS A 105 3.53 -11.74 6.97
N LYS A 106 4.47 -11.12 6.26
CA LYS A 106 5.69 -10.59 6.87
C LYS A 106 5.36 -9.49 7.88
N SER A 107 6.03 -9.55 9.02
CA SER A 107 5.95 -8.47 10.01
C SER A 107 6.54 -7.18 9.42
N PRO A 108 6.18 -6.01 9.97
CA PRO A 108 6.84 -4.75 9.63
C PRO A 108 8.36 -4.88 9.70
N ASP A 109 8.90 -5.51 10.74
CA ASP A 109 10.33 -5.66 11.04
C ASP A 109 11.08 -6.59 10.07
N GLU A 110 10.39 -7.57 9.49
CA GLU A 110 10.94 -8.54 8.53
C GLU A 110 10.96 -8.04 7.09
N ILE A 111 10.30 -6.91 6.78
CA ILE A 111 10.22 -6.44 5.41
C ILE A 111 11.58 -5.94 4.91
N THR A 112 11.88 -6.25 3.65
CA THR A 112 13.11 -5.85 2.95
C THR A 112 12.80 -5.06 1.68
N TRP A 113 13.82 -4.42 1.08
CA TRP A 113 13.65 -3.79 -0.22
C TRP A 113 13.33 -4.79 -1.34
N ASP A 114 13.86 -6.01 -1.27
CA ASP A 114 13.51 -7.08 -2.22
C ASP A 114 12.02 -7.42 -2.15
N ASP A 115 11.45 -7.46 -0.93
CA ASP A 115 10.01 -7.63 -0.74
C ASP A 115 9.20 -6.48 -1.34
N VAL A 116 9.68 -5.25 -1.18
CA VAL A 116 9.06 -4.06 -1.78
C VAL A 116 9.05 -4.17 -3.30
N PHE A 117 10.17 -4.54 -3.92
CA PHE A 117 10.25 -4.69 -5.38
C PHE A 117 9.36 -5.82 -5.89
N GLU A 118 9.25 -6.91 -5.13
CA GLU A 118 8.33 -7.99 -5.46
C GLU A 118 6.85 -7.56 -5.32
N LEU A 119 6.51 -6.78 -4.30
CA LEU A 119 5.17 -6.19 -4.18
C LEU A 119 4.87 -5.24 -5.35
N GLU A 120 5.83 -4.43 -5.79
CA GLU A 120 5.70 -3.55 -6.96
C GLU A 120 5.47 -4.34 -8.25
N LYS A 121 6.24 -5.41 -8.46
CA LYS A 121 6.04 -6.32 -9.59
C LYS A 121 4.64 -6.95 -9.58
N ILE A 122 4.14 -7.36 -8.42
CA ILE A 122 2.80 -7.91 -8.27
C ILE A 122 1.74 -6.84 -8.56
N TYR A 123 1.95 -5.61 -8.09
CA TYR A 123 1.09 -4.47 -8.41
C TYR A 123 0.98 -4.23 -9.93
N ASP A 124 2.09 -4.26 -10.65
CA ASP A 124 2.09 -4.09 -12.11
C ASP A 124 1.32 -5.22 -12.82
N LEU A 125 1.49 -6.47 -12.36
CA LEU A 125 0.75 -7.61 -12.90
C LEU A 125 -0.76 -7.50 -12.64
N LEU A 126 -1.16 -7.01 -11.47
CA LEU A 126 -2.56 -6.76 -11.13
C LEU A 126 -3.18 -5.68 -12.02
N LEU A 127 -2.48 -4.57 -12.25
CA LEU A 127 -2.96 -3.51 -13.14
C LEU A 127 -3.04 -3.97 -14.59
N LYS A 128 -2.02 -4.68 -15.07
CA LYS A 128 -2.01 -5.22 -16.43
C LYS A 128 -3.19 -6.15 -16.67
N GLU A 129 -3.45 -7.06 -15.73
CA GLU A 129 -4.63 -7.93 -15.79
C GLU A 129 -5.92 -7.13 -15.71
N ALA A 130 -6.03 -6.16 -14.81
CA ALA A 130 -7.23 -5.34 -14.66
C ALA A 130 -7.59 -4.62 -15.96
N ILE A 131 -6.59 -4.08 -16.67
CA ILE A 131 -6.77 -3.38 -17.95
C ILE A 131 -7.18 -4.37 -19.05
N GLU A 132 -6.46 -5.49 -19.22
CA GLU A 132 -6.72 -6.46 -20.30
C GLU A 132 -8.06 -7.19 -20.11
N SER A 133 -8.39 -7.56 -18.88
CA SER A 133 -9.58 -8.38 -18.56
C SER A 133 -10.79 -7.56 -18.08
N LYS A 134 -10.66 -6.24 -17.98
CA LYS A 134 -11.68 -5.33 -17.42
C LYS A 134 -12.12 -5.73 -16.00
N ARG A 135 -11.18 -6.24 -15.20
CA ARG A 135 -11.41 -6.70 -13.83
C ARG A 135 -11.20 -5.56 -12.82
N ASP A 136 -12.28 -4.83 -12.55
CA ASP A 136 -12.27 -3.70 -11.61
C ASP A 136 -11.90 -4.09 -10.17
N ASP A 137 -12.15 -5.34 -9.77
CA ASP A 137 -11.74 -5.86 -8.47
C ASP A 137 -10.21 -5.88 -8.33
N LEU A 138 -9.49 -6.22 -9.40
CA LEU A 138 -8.02 -6.18 -9.44
C LEU A 138 -7.48 -4.75 -9.41
N ALA A 139 -8.08 -3.81 -10.16
CA ALA A 139 -7.68 -2.41 -10.12
C ALA A 139 -7.87 -1.79 -8.72
N ARG A 140 -9.02 -2.05 -8.09
CA ARG A 140 -9.30 -1.63 -6.71
C ARG A 140 -8.27 -2.21 -5.73
N TYR A 141 -7.95 -3.50 -5.87
CA TYR A 141 -6.97 -4.15 -5.02
C TYR A 141 -5.55 -3.60 -5.22
N ALA A 142 -5.15 -3.36 -6.48
CA ALA A 142 -3.85 -2.77 -6.82
C ALA A 142 -3.66 -1.40 -6.15
N GLY A 143 -4.69 -0.55 -6.11
CA GLY A 143 -4.63 0.73 -5.40
C GLY A 143 -4.34 0.58 -3.90
N LYS A 144 -4.97 -0.40 -3.24
CA LYS A 144 -4.72 -0.72 -1.83
C LYS A 144 -3.30 -1.29 -1.62
N LEU A 145 -2.86 -2.16 -2.53
CA LEU A 145 -1.51 -2.74 -2.51
C LEU A 145 -0.43 -1.65 -2.65
N LYS A 146 -0.67 -0.66 -3.51
CA LYS A 146 0.25 0.47 -3.69
C LYS A 146 0.39 1.33 -2.44
N ALA A 147 -0.69 1.52 -1.68
CA ALA A 147 -0.61 2.16 -0.37
C ALA A 147 0.28 1.37 0.62
N LEU A 148 0.15 0.04 0.64
CA LEU A 148 1.02 -0.82 1.47
C LEU A 148 2.49 -0.69 1.06
N ILE A 149 2.77 -0.69 -0.25
CA ILE A 149 4.13 -0.50 -0.79
C ILE A 149 4.73 0.82 -0.31
N ALA A 150 3.97 1.92 -0.38
CA ALA A 150 4.43 3.22 0.09
C ALA A 150 4.77 3.21 1.60
N ILE A 151 3.93 2.56 2.42
CA ILE A 151 4.20 2.39 3.85
C ILE A 151 5.45 1.53 4.08
N ALA A 152 5.59 0.41 3.38
CA ALA A 152 6.75 -0.48 3.49
C ALA A 152 8.07 0.26 3.19
N LYS A 153 8.10 1.03 2.09
CA LYS A 153 9.23 1.92 1.76
C LYS A 153 9.54 2.90 2.88
N GLY A 154 8.49 3.52 3.44
CA GLY A 154 8.62 4.44 4.55
C GLY A 154 9.22 3.83 5.81
N LEU A 155 8.77 2.63 6.17
CA LEU A 155 9.29 1.88 7.31
C LEU A 155 10.78 1.53 7.12
N LEU A 156 11.18 1.11 5.93
CA LEU A 156 12.58 0.82 5.60
C LEU A 156 13.46 2.07 5.74
N LEU A 157 13.03 3.19 5.16
CA LEU A 157 13.76 4.46 5.25
C LEU A 157 13.87 4.96 6.70
N ARG A 158 12.80 4.84 7.49
CA ARG A 158 12.80 5.18 8.92
C ARG A 158 13.81 4.36 9.71
N ARG A 159 14.07 3.12 9.31
CA ARG A 159 15.10 2.24 9.90
C ARG A 159 16.51 2.52 9.37
N GLY A 160 16.68 3.49 8.48
CA GLY A 160 17.96 3.77 7.84
C GLY A 160 18.36 2.76 6.76
N VAL A 161 17.43 1.90 6.33
CA VAL A 161 17.67 0.93 5.25
C VAL A 161 17.38 1.61 3.91
N LEU A 162 18.44 1.99 3.21
CA LEU A 162 18.35 2.61 1.89
C LEU A 162 18.03 1.58 0.80
N PRO A 163 17.32 1.97 -0.28
CA PRO A 163 17.11 1.10 -1.41
C PRO A 163 18.46 0.73 -2.03
N PRO A 164 18.65 -0.52 -2.52
CA PRO A 164 19.85 -0.87 -3.25
C PRO A 164 19.98 0.02 -4.49
N PRO A 165 21.21 0.35 -4.92
CA PRO A 165 21.44 1.09 -6.15
C PRO A 165 20.74 0.37 -7.31
N LYS A 166 20.08 1.14 -8.19
CA LYS A 166 19.36 0.59 -9.34
C LYS A 166 20.27 -0.37 -10.11
N ARG A 167 19.79 -1.57 -10.40
CA ARG A 167 20.52 -2.62 -11.12
C ARG A 167 20.72 -2.33 -12.62
N ASP A 168 20.56 -1.08 -13.04
CA ASP A 168 20.52 -0.64 -14.43
C ASP A 168 21.67 0.33 -14.76
N GLU A 169 22.90 0.02 -14.32
CA GLU A 169 24.14 0.65 -14.84
C GLU A 169 25.30 -0.36 -14.88
N GLN A 170 25.02 -1.58 -15.36
CA GLN A 170 26.05 -2.50 -15.84
C GLN A 170 25.66 -2.97 -17.25
N ILE A 171 25.81 -2.07 -18.21
CA ILE A 171 25.97 -2.37 -19.64
C ILE A 171 27.29 -1.72 -20.06
#